data_AF-A0A6V7M1A5-F1
#
_entry.id   AF-A0A6V7M1A5-F1
#
_cell.length_a   1.000
_cell.length_b   1.000
_cell.length_c   1.000
_cell.angle_alpha   90.00
_cell.angle_beta   90.00
_cell.angle_gamma   90.00
#
_symmetry.space_group_name_H-M   'P 1'
#
loop_
_entity.id
_entity.type
_entity.pdbx_description
1 polymer ?
#
loop_
_entity_poly.entity_id
_entity_poly.type
_entity_poly.pdbx_seq_one_letter_code
_entity_poly.pdbx_strand_id
1 'polypeptide(L)' 'SSVIGNTLTITRINREHMGLYQCVANNGIPPPARHEFRLEVQ' A
#
# COMPACT_ATOMS: atom_id res chain seq x y z
N SER A 1 -3.98 -9.49 -7.74
CA SER A 1 -3.33 -9.82 -6.45
C SER A 1 -4.23 -9.30 -5.35
N SER A 2 -4.95 -10.17 -4.63
CA SER A 2 -5.83 -9.75 -3.54
C SER A 2 -4.98 -9.53 -2.29
N VAL A 3 -4.96 -8.30 -1.77
CA VAL A 3 -4.34 -8.02 -0.46
C VAL A 3 -5.25 -8.62 0.60
N ILE A 4 -4.76 -9.63 1.34
CA ILE A 4 -5.55 -10.28 2.38
C ILE A 4 -5.46 -9.40 3.64
N GLY A 5 -6.55 -8.73 4.01
CA GLY A 5 -6.63 -7.90 5.21
C GLY A 5 -6.09 -6.48 5.05
N ASN A 6 -5.60 -5.88 6.14
CA ASN A 6 -5.12 -4.49 6.24
C ASN A 6 -3.58 -4.37 6.13
N THR A 7 -2.88 -5.44 5.75
CA THR A 7 -1.41 -5.46 5.67
C THR A 7 -0.96 -5.94 4.30
N LEU A 8 -0.13 -5.14 3.64
CA LEU A 8 0.54 -5.52 2.39
C LEU A 8 1.95 -6.03 2.71
N THR A 9 2.18 -7.33 2.50
CA THR A 9 3.50 -7.95 2.67
C THR A 9 4.12 -8.22 1.30
N ILE A 10 5.30 -7.65 1.04
CA ILE A 10 6.06 -7.87 -0.20
C ILE A 10 7.33 -8.63 0.16
N THR A 11 7.38 -9.93 -0.17
CA THR A 11 8.57 -10.76 0.05
C THR A 11 9.55 -10.64 -1.11
N ARG A 12 10.86 -10.68 -0.85
CA ARG A 12 11.92 -10.58 -1.88
C ARG A 12 11.78 -9.30 -2.71
N ILE A 13 11.77 -8.17 -2.01
CA ILE A 13 11.69 -6.84 -2.61
C ILE A 13 12.84 -6.61 -3.63
N ASN A 14 12.54 -5.92 -4.73
CA ASN A 14 13.48 -5.60 -5.79
C ASN A 14 13.10 -4.21 -6.37
N ARG A 15 13.87 -3.71 -7.35
CA ARG A 15 13.66 -2.36 -7.91
C ARG A 15 12.34 -2.20 -8.67
N GLU A 16 11.76 -3.29 -9.19
CA GLU A 16 10.46 -3.26 -9.88
C GLU A 16 9.30 -3.01 -8.91
N HIS A 17 9.50 -3.31 -7.62
CA HIS A 17 8.53 -3.03 -6.57
C HIS A 17 8.61 -1.58 -6.03
N MET A 18 9.60 -0.78 -6.42
CA MET A 18 9.70 0.62 -5.98
C MET A 18 8.52 1.45 -6.51
N GLY A 19 8.12 2.47 -5.76
CA GLY A 19 7.04 3.36 -6.18
C GLY A 19 6.28 4.00 -5.03
N LEU A 20 5.20 4.71 -5.37
CA LEU A 20 4.28 5.28 -4.40
C LEU A 20 3.18 4.26 -4.07
N TYR A 21 3.07 3.92 -2.78
CA TYR A 21 2.04 3.07 -2.24
C TYR A 21 0.99 3.92 -1.55
N GLN A 22 -0.29 3.63 -1.80
CA GLN A 22 -1.41 4.30 -1.16
C GLN A 22 -2.25 3.27 -0.40
N CYS A 23 -2.39 3.47 0.92
CA CYS A 23 -3.38 2.77 1.73
C CYS A 23 -4.66 3.60 1.75
N VAL A 24 -5.80 2.96 1.49
CA VAL A 24 -7.13 3.59 1.56
C VAL A 24 -7.99 2.79 2.54
N ALA A 25 -8.46 3.46 3.59
CA ALA A 25 -9.40 2.89 4.56
C ALA A 25 -10.79 3.50 4.34
N ASN A 26 -11.75 2.66 3.97
CA ASN A 26 -13.12 3.07 3.67
C ASN A 26 -14.08 2.34 4.61
N ASN A 27 -14.81 3.10 5.45
CA ASN A 27 -15.85 2.59 6.34
C ASN A 27 -17.28 2.87 5.81
N GLY A 28 -17.42 3.30 4.55
CA GLY A 28 -18.69 3.67 3.92
C GLY A 28 -19.10 5.13 4.09
N ILE A 29 -18.37 5.94 4.86
CA ILE A 29 -18.66 7.36 5.08
C ILE A 29 -17.60 8.22 4.33
N PRO A 30 -18.00 9.02 3.34
CA PRO A 30 -17.08 9.92 2.65
C PRO A 30 -16.57 11.08 3.53
N PRO A 31 -15.31 11.53 3.36
CA PRO A 31 -14.28 10.97 2.50
C PRO A 31 -13.51 9.82 3.18
N PRO A 32 -13.02 8.83 2.42
CA PRO A 32 -12.19 7.75 2.97
C PRO A 32 -10.84 8.30 3.46
N ALA A 33 -10.29 7.67 4.50
CA ALA A 33 -8.96 7.98 4.99
C ALA A 33 -7.89 7.40 4.03
N ARG A 34 -6.82 8.16 3.82
CA ARG A 34 -5.74 7.79 2.88
C ARG A 34 -4.38 8.07 3.51
N HIS A 35 -3.42 7.20 3.21
CA HIS A 35 -2.02 7.39 3.60
C HIS A 35 -1.10 6.98 2.45
N GLU A 36 -0.04 7.74 2.24
CA GLU A 36 0.91 7.55 1.14
C GLU A 36 2.30 7.26 1.67
N PHE A 37 2.98 6.30 1.05
CA PHE A 37 4.32 5.86 1.42
C PHE A 37 5.15 5.61 0.16
N ARG A 38 6.37 6.17 0.09
CA ARG A 38 7.28 5.97 -1.02
C ARG A 38 8.25 4.84 -0.69
N LEU A 39 8.19 3.77 -1.47
CA LEU A 39 9.05 2.60 -1.30
C LEU A 39 10.29 2.71 -2.20
N GLU A 40 11.45 2.68 -1.55
CA GLU A 40 12.76 2.73 -2.21
C GLU A 40 13.62 1.57 -1.71
N VAL A 41 14.37 0.94 -2.61
CA VAL A 41 15.30 -0.15 -2.31
C VAL A 41 16.72 0.38 -2.48
N GLN A 42 17.59 0.15 -1.49
CA GLN A 42 19.01 0.54 -1.52
C GLN A 42 19.83 -0.39 -2.41
#